data_AF-A0A4U9DFR8-F1
#
_entry.id   AF-A0A4U9DFR8-F1
#
_cell.length_a   1.000
_cell.length_b   1.000
_cell.length_c   1.000
_cell.angle_alpha   90.00
_cell.angle_beta   90.00
_cell.angle_gamma   90.00
#
_symmetry.space_group_name_H-M   'P 1'
#
loop_
_entity.id
_entity.type
_entity.pdbx_description
1 polymer ?
#
loop_
_entity_poly.entity_id
_entity_poly.type
_entity_poly.pdbx_seq_one_letter_code
_entity_poly.pdbx_strand_id
1 'polypeptide(L)'
;MILGAICTRRCPFCDVAHGRPVTPDANEPQKLAQTIADMGLKYVVVTSVDRDGPSRRRCSSISPTASAPSVRKARRLRLKPWFRTSAAVWIAPLDILKVTPPDVFNHNLENVPRLYRQVRPGADYNWSLKLLESFKEAHPEIPTKSGLMVGLGETNAEIVEVMRDLRRHGRDDADPRSVPAAEPSPPAGTALR
;
A
#
# COMPACT_ATOMS: atom_id res chain seq x y z
N MET A 1 -5.80 3.90 -9.07
CA MET A 1 -5.37 2.48 -8.97
C MET A 1 -4.48 2.17 -10.16
N ILE A 2 -3.30 1.60 -9.95
CA ILE A 2 -2.31 1.31 -11.01
C ILE A 2 -2.28 -0.17 -11.36
N LEU A 3 -1.61 -0.49 -12.48
CA LEU A 3 -1.49 -1.80 -13.10
C LEU A 3 -2.81 -2.33 -13.69
N GLY A 4 -3.83 -1.49 -13.87
CA GLY A 4 -5.14 -1.86 -14.39
C GLY A 4 -6.19 -2.25 -13.35
N ALA A 5 -7.35 -2.74 -13.82
CA ALA A 5 -8.55 -2.91 -13.00
C ALA A 5 -8.92 -4.37 -12.65
N ILE A 6 -8.19 -5.36 -13.18
CA ILE A 6 -8.43 -6.79 -12.93
C ILE A 6 -7.36 -7.31 -11.98
N CYS A 7 -7.70 -7.95 -10.87
CA CYS A 7 -6.79 -8.54 -9.89
C CYS A 7 -6.64 -10.06 -10.09
N THR A 8 -5.42 -10.61 -9.88
CA THR A 8 -5.19 -12.06 -9.93
C THR A 8 -5.65 -12.81 -8.69
N ARG A 9 -5.80 -12.10 -7.56
CA ARG A 9 -6.26 -12.66 -6.28
C ARG A 9 -7.73 -12.38 -6.09
N ARG A 10 -8.42 -13.26 -5.38
CA ARG A 10 -9.88 -13.23 -5.18
C ARG A 10 -10.23 -12.99 -3.72
N CYS A 11 -9.86 -11.82 -3.19
CA CYS A 11 -10.18 -11.51 -1.80
C CYS A 11 -11.70 -11.25 -1.71
N PRO A 12 -12.47 -12.02 -0.90
CA PRO A 12 -13.94 -11.96 -0.93
C PRO A 12 -14.53 -10.62 -0.50
N PHE A 13 -13.77 -9.79 0.21
CA PHE A 13 -14.18 -8.43 0.59
C PHE A 13 -13.91 -7.37 -0.49
N CYS A 14 -13.14 -7.72 -1.53
CA CYS A 14 -12.58 -6.75 -2.47
C CYS A 14 -13.48 -6.61 -3.69
N ASP A 15 -13.88 -5.36 -3.98
CA ASP A 15 -14.76 -5.02 -5.12
C ASP A 15 -14.01 -4.90 -6.47
N VAL A 16 -12.70 -5.16 -6.47
CA VAL A 16 -11.91 -5.16 -7.71
C VAL A 16 -12.25 -6.38 -8.55
N ALA A 17 -12.45 -6.20 -9.86
CA ALA A 17 -12.71 -7.29 -10.78
C ALA A 17 -11.62 -8.37 -10.71
N HIS A 18 -12.00 -9.64 -10.78
CA HIS A 18 -11.09 -10.76 -10.64
C HIS A 18 -10.89 -11.52 -11.95
N GLY A 19 -9.67 -11.86 -12.32
CA GLY A 19 -9.43 -12.59 -13.56
C GLY A 19 -8.00 -12.58 -14.07
N ARG A 20 -7.85 -12.90 -15.35
CA ARG A 20 -6.57 -12.79 -16.05
C ARG A 20 -6.29 -11.32 -16.33
N PRO A 21 -5.17 -10.75 -15.84
CA PRO A 21 -4.86 -9.35 -16.05
C PRO A 21 -4.47 -9.09 -17.50
N VAL A 22 -4.75 -7.87 -17.96
CA VAL A 22 -4.22 -7.34 -19.22
C VAL A 22 -2.81 -6.80 -19.01
N THR A 23 -2.07 -6.64 -20.12
CA THR A 23 -0.77 -5.96 -20.10
C THR A 23 -0.94 -4.53 -19.57
N PRO A 24 -0.18 -4.11 -18.54
CA PRO A 24 -0.22 -2.74 -18.06
C PRO A 24 0.10 -1.73 -19.17
N ASP A 25 -0.58 -0.59 -19.16
CA ASP A 25 -0.27 0.51 -20.06
C ASP A 25 1.10 1.11 -19.72
N ALA A 26 2.01 1.13 -20.68
CA ALA A 26 3.35 1.67 -20.50
C ALA A 26 3.34 3.18 -20.19
N ASN A 27 2.28 3.89 -20.58
CA ASN A 27 2.08 5.32 -20.32
C ASN A 27 1.24 5.61 -19.06
N GLU A 28 0.82 4.58 -18.31
CA GLU A 28 0.10 4.74 -17.03
C GLU A 28 0.81 5.71 -16.05
N PRO A 29 2.15 5.68 -15.90
CA PRO A 29 2.89 6.63 -15.06
C PRO A 29 2.63 8.10 -15.41
N GLN A 30 2.76 8.43 -16.70
CA GLN A 30 2.63 9.80 -17.22
C GLN A 30 1.18 10.26 -17.15
N LYS A 31 0.23 9.37 -17.49
CA LYS A 31 -1.20 9.66 -17.37
C LYS A 31 -1.60 9.95 -15.93
N LEU A 32 -1.12 9.14 -14.97
CA LEU A 32 -1.36 9.39 -13.54
C LEU A 32 -0.79 10.74 -13.10
N ALA A 33 0.45 11.05 -13.50
CA ALA A 33 1.09 12.33 -13.19
C ALA A 33 0.30 13.52 -13.73
N GLN A 34 -0.20 13.42 -14.97
CA GLN A 34 -1.02 14.44 -15.60
C GLN A 34 -2.35 14.62 -14.88
N THR A 35 -3.08 13.54 -14.58
CA THR A 35 -4.34 13.61 -13.82
C THR A 35 -4.14 14.28 -12.45
N ILE A 36 -3.06 13.95 -11.75
CA ILE A 36 -2.75 14.56 -10.44
C ILE A 36 -2.53 16.07 -10.58
N ALA A 37 -1.81 16.50 -11.61
CA ALA A 37 -1.55 17.91 -11.89
C ALA A 37 -2.83 18.66 -12.28
N ASP A 38 -3.63 18.09 -13.20
CA ASP A 38 -4.88 18.69 -13.68
C ASP A 38 -5.90 18.89 -12.56
N MET A 39 -5.96 17.94 -11.63
CA MET A 39 -6.85 18.01 -10.47
C MET A 39 -6.29 18.87 -9.32
N GLY A 40 -5.03 19.32 -9.39
CA GLY A 40 -4.39 20.10 -8.33
C GLY A 40 -4.31 19.36 -6.98
N LEU A 41 -4.18 18.03 -6.99
CA LEU A 41 -4.21 17.24 -5.76
C LEU A 41 -2.97 17.48 -4.90
N LYS A 42 -3.19 17.79 -3.62
CA LYS A 42 -2.12 17.99 -2.63
C LYS A 42 -1.62 16.68 -2.00
N TYR A 43 -2.44 15.64 -2.03
CA TYR A 43 -2.14 14.34 -1.44
C TYR A 43 -2.82 13.24 -2.27
N VAL A 44 -2.10 12.16 -2.55
CA VAL A 44 -2.57 11.14 -3.51
C VAL A 44 -2.20 9.75 -3.03
N VAL A 45 -3.20 8.91 -2.83
CA VAL A 45 -2.98 7.49 -2.52
C VAL A 45 -2.90 6.67 -3.80
N VAL A 46 -1.71 6.14 -4.09
CA VAL A 46 -1.47 5.18 -5.16
C VAL A 46 -1.52 3.76 -4.59
N THR A 47 -2.36 2.93 -5.18
CA THR A 47 -2.49 1.50 -4.85
C THR A 47 -2.55 0.69 -6.13
N SER A 48 -2.09 -0.56 -6.08
CA SER A 48 -2.16 -1.49 -7.21
C SER A 48 -3.08 -2.67 -6.92
N VAL A 49 -3.50 -3.33 -7.99
CA VAL A 49 -4.04 -4.69 -7.95
C VAL A 49 -2.91 -5.72 -7.84
N ASP A 50 -3.22 -6.93 -7.39
CA ASP A 50 -2.26 -8.02 -7.41
C ASP A 50 -2.06 -8.53 -8.86
N ARG A 51 -0.80 -8.81 -9.17
CA ARG A 51 -0.35 -9.39 -10.44
C ARG A 51 0.43 -10.62 -10.01
N ASP A 52 -0.11 -11.82 -10.16
CA ASP A 52 0.61 -13.07 -9.90
C ASP A 52 0.73 -13.84 -11.24
N GLY A 53 1.83 -14.55 -11.48
CA GLY A 53 2.03 -15.32 -12.72
C GLY A 53 3.49 -15.55 -13.12
N PRO A 54 3.77 -16.38 -14.14
CA PRO A 54 5.13 -16.73 -14.59
C PRO A 54 5.80 -15.63 -15.43
N SER A 55 5.07 -14.63 -15.93
CA SER A 55 5.64 -13.44 -16.61
C SER A 55 6.23 -12.43 -15.62
N ARG A 56 6.91 -12.92 -14.57
CA ARG A 56 7.51 -12.17 -13.44
C ARG A 56 8.58 -11.14 -13.87
N ARG A 57 8.96 -11.12 -15.16
CA ARG A 57 10.09 -10.32 -15.70
C ARG A 57 9.70 -8.98 -16.32
N ARG A 58 8.43 -8.56 -16.35
CA ARG A 58 8.00 -7.37 -17.12
C ARG A 58 7.08 -6.41 -16.37
N CYS A 59 7.41 -6.04 -15.14
CA CYS A 59 6.77 -4.88 -14.51
C CYS A 59 7.84 -3.91 -13.98
N SER A 60 8.70 -3.43 -14.89
CA SER A 60 9.53 -2.25 -14.69
C SER A 60 8.71 -0.96 -14.56
N SER A 61 7.38 -1.02 -14.74
CA SER A 61 6.45 0.12 -14.80
C SER A 61 6.11 0.78 -13.45
N ILE A 62 6.60 0.27 -12.32
CA ILE A 62 6.44 0.96 -11.02
C ILE A 62 7.46 2.10 -10.88
N SER A 63 8.69 1.92 -11.39
CA SER A 63 9.79 2.88 -11.26
C SER A 63 9.53 4.23 -11.98
N PRO A 64 8.93 4.28 -13.19
CA PRO A 64 8.64 5.53 -13.87
C PRO A 64 7.51 6.35 -13.22
N THR A 65 6.60 5.72 -12.47
CA THR A 65 5.46 6.42 -11.83
C THR A 65 5.91 7.24 -10.65
N ALA A 66 6.79 6.72 -9.80
CA ALA A 66 7.28 7.42 -8.62
C ALA A 66 8.29 8.53 -8.94
N SER A 67 8.91 8.51 -10.13
CA SER A 67 9.97 9.45 -10.54
C SER A 67 9.48 10.68 -11.31
N ALA A 68 8.20 10.77 -11.68
CA ALA A 68 7.64 11.94 -12.33
C ALA A 68 7.57 13.14 -11.34
N PRO A 69 8.09 14.35 -11.68
CA PRO A 69 8.14 15.50 -10.75
C PRO A 69 6.78 15.92 -10.19
N SER A 70 5.70 15.75 -10.95
CA SER A 70 4.30 15.99 -10.54
C SER A 70 3.79 14.93 -9.56
N VAL A 71 4.35 13.71 -9.59
CA VAL A 71 4.07 12.61 -8.65
C VAL A 71 4.97 12.70 -7.41
N ARG A 72 6.03 13.53 -7.43
CA ARG A 72 6.86 13.82 -6.25
C ARG A 72 6.10 14.59 -5.14
N LYS A 73 4.88 15.07 -5.45
CA LYS A 73 3.90 15.60 -4.47
C LYS A 73 2.76 14.61 -4.16
N ALA A 74 2.77 13.41 -4.76
CA ALA A 74 1.70 12.42 -4.71
C ALA A 74 1.99 11.36 -3.64
N ARG A 75 1.54 11.66 -2.43
CA ARG A 75 1.80 10.93 -1.18
C ARG A 75 0.92 9.68 -0.95
N ARG A 76 1.40 8.49 -1.34
CA ARG A 76 1.22 7.14 -0.73
C ARG A 76 1.41 6.10 -1.82
N LEU A 77 2.27 5.12 -1.59
CA LEU A 77 2.41 3.98 -2.49
C LEU A 77 2.16 2.68 -1.71
N ARG A 78 1.05 2.00 -2.01
CA ARG A 78 0.80 0.62 -1.56
C ARG A 78 1.41 -0.33 -2.59
N LEU A 79 2.69 -0.64 -2.41
CA LEU A 79 3.35 -1.73 -3.11
C LEU A 79 3.20 -3.00 -2.28
N LYS A 80 2.55 -4.02 -2.84
CA LYS A 80 2.71 -5.38 -2.34
C LYS A 80 3.85 -6.06 -3.11
N PRO A 81 4.88 -6.56 -2.42
CA PRO A 81 5.83 -7.46 -3.03
C PRO A 81 5.13 -8.69 -3.58
N TRP A 82 5.73 -9.22 -4.63
CA TRP A 82 5.26 -10.37 -5.37
C TRP A 82 5.50 -11.66 -4.56
N PHE A 83 4.57 -12.02 -3.68
CA PHE A 83 4.79 -13.09 -2.71
C PHE A 83 4.44 -14.49 -3.23
N ARG A 84 5.43 -15.22 -3.74
CA ARG A 84 5.54 -16.69 -3.52
C ARG A 84 6.96 -17.22 -3.75
N THR A 85 7.48 -17.85 -2.70
CA THR A 85 8.60 -18.83 -2.58
C THR A 85 9.96 -18.46 -3.19
N SER A 86 10.76 -17.66 -2.47
CA SER A 86 12.22 -17.82 -2.26
C SER A 86 12.84 -16.53 -1.72
N ALA A 87 13.84 -16.68 -0.84
CA ALA A 87 14.52 -15.60 -0.12
C ALA A 87 15.30 -14.59 -1.01
N ALA A 88 15.30 -14.77 -2.33
CA ALA A 88 15.95 -13.89 -3.29
C ALA A 88 15.00 -12.84 -3.92
N VAL A 89 13.69 -12.91 -3.66
CA VAL A 89 12.65 -12.10 -4.33
C VAL A 89 12.16 -10.91 -3.47
N TRP A 90 12.84 -10.62 -2.35
CA TRP A 90 12.54 -9.47 -1.48
C TRP A 90 13.06 -8.14 -2.04
N ILE A 91 13.97 -8.21 -3.01
CA ILE A 91 14.91 -7.14 -3.35
C ILE A 91 14.29 -6.15 -4.37
N ALA A 92 13.49 -6.61 -5.35
CA ALA A 92 13.11 -5.76 -6.49
C ALA A 92 12.12 -4.60 -6.20
N PRO A 93 11.01 -4.77 -5.44
CA PRO A 93 10.08 -3.67 -5.17
C PRO A 93 10.61 -2.69 -4.12
N LEU A 94 11.34 -3.20 -3.11
CA LEU A 94 11.96 -2.37 -2.08
C LEU A 94 13.12 -1.56 -2.63
N ASP A 95 13.91 -2.10 -3.57
CA ASP A 95 14.99 -1.35 -4.21
C ASP A 95 14.50 -0.15 -5.03
N ILE A 96 13.34 -0.27 -5.69
CA ILE A 96 12.72 0.87 -6.38
C ILE A 96 12.27 1.92 -5.35
N LEU A 97 11.77 1.47 -4.19
CA LEU A 97 11.42 2.36 -3.10
C LEU A 97 12.64 3.02 -2.45
N LYS A 98 13.83 2.40 -2.49
CA LYS A 98 15.06 3.05 -2.02
C LYS A 98 15.39 4.33 -2.79
N VAL A 99 15.09 4.35 -4.09
CA VAL A 99 15.40 5.49 -4.99
C VAL A 99 14.30 6.54 -4.98
N THR A 100 13.05 6.13 -4.76
CA THR A 100 11.88 7.01 -4.75
C THR A 100 10.88 6.58 -3.67
N PRO A 101 11.19 6.82 -2.39
CA PRO A 101 10.33 6.36 -1.31
C PRO A 101 9.06 7.24 -1.19
N PRO A 102 7.91 6.68 -0.81
CA PRO A 102 6.71 7.47 -0.55
C PRO A 102 6.83 8.15 0.81
N ASP A 103 6.09 9.23 1.03
CA ASP A 103 6.15 9.87 2.34
C ASP A 103 5.35 9.14 3.43
N VAL A 104 4.50 8.18 3.05
CA VAL A 104 3.91 7.18 3.94
C VAL A 104 3.83 5.86 3.19
N PHE A 105 4.42 4.81 3.74
CA PHE A 105 4.30 3.45 3.21
C PHE A 105 3.11 2.74 3.85
N ASN A 106 2.23 2.15 3.04
CA ASN A 106 1.02 1.51 3.56
C ASN A 106 0.86 0.07 3.08
N HIS A 107 0.67 -0.84 4.02
CA HIS A 107 0.24 -2.21 3.73
C HIS A 107 -0.74 -2.71 4.80
N ASN A 108 -2.02 -2.80 4.44
CA ASN A 108 -3.02 -3.30 5.39
C ASN A 108 -2.85 -4.81 5.64
N LEU A 109 -3.07 -5.24 6.87
CA LEU A 109 -3.26 -6.65 7.26
C LEU A 109 -4.68 -7.13 6.95
N GLU A 110 -5.65 -6.23 6.97
CA GLU A 110 -7.09 -6.45 6.73
C GLU A 110 -7.82 -7.26 7.81
N ASN A 111 -7.23 -8.30 8.42
CA ASN A 111 -7.89 -9.02 9.52
C ASN A 111 -6.88 -9.81 10.38
N VAL A 112 -7.38 -10.51 11.41
CA VAL A 112 -6.63 -11.30 12.40
C VAL A 112 -6.10 -12.62 11.80
N PRO A 113 -5.03 -13.22 12.37
CA PRO A 113 -4.39 -14.43 11.83
C PRO A 113 -5.34 -15.59 11.57
N ARG A 114 -6.30 -15.83 12.48
CA ARG A 114 -7.29 -16.91 12.37
C ARG A 114 -8.16 -16.80 11.12
N LEU A 115 -8.57 -15.58 10.76
CA LEU A 115 -9.43 -15.30 9.61
C LEU A 115 -8.64 -14.99 8.33
N TYR A 116 -7.33 -14.82 8.44
CA TYR A 116 -6.50 -14.26 7.38
C TYR A 116 -6.60 -15.00 6.04
N ARG A 117 -6.61 -16.34 6.06
CA ARG A 117 -6.71 -17.15 4.83
C ARG A 117 -8.09 -17.04 4.17
N GLN A 118 -9.15 -16.84 4.96
CA GLN A 118 -10.52 -16.67 4.46
C GLN A 118 -10.69 -15.27 3.86
N VAL A 119 -10.20 -14.25 4.55
CA VAL A 119 -10.30 -12.85 4.12
C VAL A 119 -9.34 -12.54 2.97
N ARG A 120 -8.15 -13.16 2.94
CA ARG A 120 -7.07 -12.86 1.97
C ARG A 120 -6.47 -14.13 1.37
N PRO A 121 -7.21 -14.88 0.53
CA PRO A 121 -6.68 -16.03 -0.17
C PRO A 121 -5.47 -15.63 -1.04
N GLY A 122 -4.28 -16.11 -0.66
CA GLY A 122 -3.01 -15.81 -1.33
C GLY A 122 -2.11 -14.81 -0.60
N ALA A 123 -2.52 -14.29 0.55
CA ALA A 123 -1.63 -13.54 1.45
C ALA A 123 -1.32 -14.35 2.71
N ASP A 124 -0.20 -14.01 3.34
CA ASP A 124 0.19 -14.52 4.65
C ASP A 124 0.36 -13.36 5.64
N TYR A 125 -0.05 -13.59 6.89
CA TYR A 125 -0.05 -12.61 7.97
C TYR A 125 1.38 -12.22 8.36
N ASN A 126 2.24 -13.21 8.63
CA ASN A 126 3.61 -12.98 9.06
C ASN A 126 4.44 -12.33 7.95
N TRP A 127 4.19 -12.71 6.69
CA TRP A 127 4.84 -12.06 5.55
C TRP A 127 4.42 -10.59 5.41
N SER A 128 3.19 -10.27 5.79
CA SER A 128 2.69 -8.90 5.74
C SER A 128 3.27 -8.04 6.85
N LEU A 129 3.50 -8.60 8.04
CA LEU A 129 4.24 -7.94 9.11
C LEU A 129 5.71 -7.73 8.72
N LYS A 130 6.36 -8.77 8.22
CA LYS A 130 7.77 -8.72 7.79
C LYS A 130 8.00 -7.69 6.68
N LEU A 131 7.03 -7.48 5.79
CA LEU A 131 7.10 -6.41 4.79
C LEU A 131 7.17 -5.01 5.43
N LEU A 132 6.31 -4.75 6.40
CA LEU A 132 6.28 -3.46 7.10
C LEU A 132 7.59 -3.24 7.86
N GLU A 133 8.06 -4.28 8.56
CA GLU A 133 9.34 -4.30 9.26
C GLU A 133 10.52 -4.02 8.31
N SER A 134 10.67 -4.81 7.24
CA SER A 134 11.78 -4.62 6.29
C SER A 134 11.75 -3.26 5.59
N PHE A 135 10.57 -2.69 5.33
CA PHE A 135 10.48 -1.33 4.82
C PHE A 135 10.94 -0.30 5.86
N LYS A 136 10.51 -0.44 7.12
CA LYS A 136 10.88 0.47 8.21
C LYS A 136 12.36 0.40 8.55
N GLU A 137 12.97 -0.79 8.49
CA GLU A 137 14.42 -0.98 8.63
C GLU A 137 15.20 -0.23 7.53
N ALA A 138 14.68 -0.25 6.30
CA ALA A 138 15.31 0.44 5.18
C ALA A 138 15.06 1.96 5.16
N HIS A 139 13.93 2.41 5.71
CA HIS A 139 13.49 3.81 5.73
C HIS A 139 12.93 4.23 7.11
N PRO A 140 13.78 4.36 8.13
CA PRO A 140 13.34 4.64 9.51
C PRO A 140 12.54 5.95 9.66
N GLU A 141 12.86 6.94 8.84
CA GLU A 141 12.24 8.27 8.82
C GLU A 141 10.83 8.29 8.21
N ILE A 142 10.45 7.23 7.49
CA ILE A 142 9.18 7.17 6.78
C ILE A 142 8.13 6.47 7.65
N PRO A 143 6.99 7.11 7.91
CA PRO A 143 5.88 6.47 8.62
C PRO A 143 5.37 5.25 7.84
N THR A 144 5.17 4.14 8.57
CA THR A 144 4.44 2.99 8.03
C THR A 144 3.00 3.02 8.52
N LYS A 145 2.08 2.49 7.72
CA LYS A 145 0.67 2.40 8.10
C LYS A 145 0.10 1.05 7.68
N SER A 146 -0.83 0.57 8.49
CA SER A 146 -1.64 -0.61 8.19
C SER A 146 -3.12 -0.32 8.50
N GLY A 147 -3.96 -1.30 8.23
CA GLY A 147 -5.41 -1.22 8.42
C GLY A 147 -6.00 -2.60 8.66
N LEU A 148 -7.12 -2.61 9.38
CA LEU A 148 -7.93 -3.78 9.68
C LEU A 148 -9.38 -3.47 9.31
N MET A 149 -10.05 -4.44 8.71
CA MET A 149 -11.50 -4.45 8.56
C MET A 149 -12.07 -5.28 9.71
N VAL A 150 -13.07 -4.72 10.39
CA VAL A 150 -13.76 -5.35 11.51
C VAL A 150 -15.17 -5.77 11.11
N GLY A 151 -15.79 -6.64 11.88
CA GLY A 151 -17.12 -7.20 11.64
C GLY A 151 -17.12 -8.53 10.86
N LEU A 152 -15.97 -9.21 10.74
CA LEU A 152 -15.85 -10.49 10.00
C LEU A 152 -15.77 -11.71 10.92
N GLY A 153 -15.98 -11.51 12.22
CA GLY A 153 -15.96 -12.57 13.24
C GLY A 153 -14.68 -12.62 14.06
N GLU A 154 -13.82 -11.61 13.95
CA GLU A 154 -12.72 -11.39 14.91
C GLU A 154 -13.24 -10.95 16.28
N THR A 155 -12.46 -11.22 17.32
CA THR A 155 -12.72 -10.73 18.67
C THR A 155 -11.88 -9.49 18.98
N ASN A 156 -12.32 -8.66 19.93
CA ASN A 156 -11.53 -7.51 20.40
C ASN A 156 -10.15 -7.92 20.91
N ALA A 157 -10.03 -9.08 21.57
CA ALA A 157 -8.74 -9.60 22.03
C ALA A 157 -7.79 -9.89 20.87
N GLU A 158 -8.28 -10.53 19.79
CA GLU A 158 -7.48 -10.77 18.59
C GLU A 158 -7.08 -9.48 17.89
N ILE A 159 -7.97 -8.48 17.82
CA ILE A 159 -7.64 -7.16 17.26
C ILE A 159 -6.49 -6.52 18.06
N VAL A 160 -6.57 -6.55 19.40
CA VAL A 160 -5.52 -5.99 20.27
C VAL A 160 -4.18 -6.69 20.04
N GLU A 161 -4.17 -8.02 19.88
CA GLU A 161 -2.95 -8.75 19.50
C GLU A 161 -2.38 -8.28 18.16
N VAL A 162 -3.21 -8.06 17.15
CA VAL A 162 -2.74 -7.53 15.86
C VAL A 162 -2.17 -6.12 16.00
N MET A 163 -2.75 -5.26 16.85
CA MET A 163 -2.18 -3.94 17.13
C MET A 163 -0.82 -4.03 17.83
N ARG A 164 -0.65 -5.00 18.74
CA ARG A 164 0.65 -5.28 19.39
C ARG A 164 1.67 -5.77 18.38
N ASP A 165 1.29 -6.67 17.49
CA ASP A 165 2.15 -7.15 16.41
C ASP A 165 2.58 -6.02 15.49
N LEU A 166 1.64 -5.17 15.05
CA LEU A 166 1.93 -4.00 14.24
C LEU A 166 2.90 -3.03 14.93
N ARG A 167 2.72 -2.79 16.24
CA ARG A 167 3.64 -1.92 16.99
C ARG A 167 5.04 -2.52 17.10
N ARG A 168 5.16 -3.85 17.30
CA ARG A 168 6.46 -4.55 17.38
C ARG A 168 7.23 -4.50 16.05
N HIS A 169 6.53 -4.70 14.94
CA HIS A 169 7.12 -4.77 13.60
C HIS A 169 7.21 -3.40 12.90
N GLY A 170 6.41 -2.42 13.33
CA GLY A 170 6.35 -1.09 12.75
C GLY A 170 7.26 -0.06 13.43
N ARG A 171 7.91 -0.42 14.56
CA ARG A 171 8.63 0.46 15.51
C ARG A 171 8.53 1.94 15.17
N ASP A 172 7.35 2.49 15.45
CA ASP A 172 7.16 3.93 15.65
C ASP A 172 7.59 4.27 17.09
N ASP A 173 8.86 4.01 17.42
CA ASP A 173 9.52 4.56 18.61
C ASP A 173 10.00 6.01 18.33
N ALA A 174 9.65 6.57 17.17
CA ALA A 174 9.85 7.98 16.85
C ALA A 174 8.82 8.82 17.63
N ASP A 175 9.31 9.47 18.68
CA ASP A 175 8.75 10.62 19.40
C ASP A 175 7.25 10.92 19.13
N PRO A 176 6.34 10.81 20.12
CA PRO A 176 4.92 11.14 19.96
C PRO A 176 4.64 12.58 19.49
N ARG A 177 5.67 13.44 19.37
CA ARG A 177 5.61 14.79 18.78
C ARG A 177 5.83 14.83 17.26
N SER A 178 6.11 13.70 16.60
CA SER A 178 6.48 13.64 15.17
C SER A 178 5.33 13.45 14.19
N VAL A 179 4.10 13.25 14.68
CA VAL A 179 2.90 13.31 13.82
C VAL A 179 2.64 14.78 13.51
N PRO A 180 2.74 15.24 12.24
CA PRO A 180 2.33 16.60 11.92
C PRO A 180 0.86 16.75 12.30
N ALA A 181 0.57 17.74 13.14
CA ALA A 181 -0.79 18.04 13.57
C ALA A 181 -1.68 18.13 12.33
N ALA A 182 -2.81 17.43 12.35
CA ALA A 182 -3.81 17.59 11.31
C ALA A 182 -4.19 19.07 11.24
N GLU A 183 -4.03 19.71 10.08
CA GLU A 183 -4.51 21.06 9.89
C GLU A 183 -6.01 21.09 10.20
N PRO A 184 -6.50 22.08 10.97
CA PRO A 184 -7.91 22.18 11.29
C PRO A 184 -8.70 22.25 9.99
N SER A 185 -9.77 21.44 9.91
CA SER A 185 -10.67 21.46 8.76
C SER A 185 -11.21 22.87 8.57
N PRO A 186 -11.27 23.40 7.33
CA PRO A 186 -11.86 24.71 7.10
C PRO A 186 -13.32 24.71 7.58
N PRO A 187 -13.80 25.83 8.14
CA PRO A 187 -15.15 25.90 8.70
C PRO A 187 -16.18 25.57 7.63
N ALA A 188 -17.13 24.71 8.01
CA ALA A 188 -18.24 24.37 7.15
C ALA A 188 -19.13 25.61 6.92
N GLY A 189 -19.17 26.08 5.67
CA GLY A 189 -20.28 26.87 5.16
C GLY A 189 -19.94 28.31 4.77
N THR A 190 -20.02 28.57 3.47
CA THR A 190 -20.89 29.66 3.01
C THR A 190 -21.63 29.12 1.79
N ALA A 191 -22.93 28.92 1.97
CA ALA A 191 -23.83 28.52 0.90
C ALA A 191 -23.77 29.57 -0.22
N LEU A 192 -23.70 29.07 -1.44
CA LEU A 192 -23.93 29.81 -2.67
C LEU A 192 -25.19 30.69 -2.53
N ARG A 193 -25.03 31.98 -2.85
CA ARG A 193 -26.07 32.82 -3.42
C ARG A 193 -25.52 33.46 -4.68
#